data_AF-A0A554IXH2-F1
#
_entry.id   AF-A0A554IXH2-F1
#
_cell.length_a   1.000
_cell.length_b   1.000
_cell.length_c   1.000
_cell.angle_alpha   90.00
_cell.angle_beta   90.00
_cell.angle_gamma   90.00
#
_symmetry.space_group_name_H-M   'P 1'
#
loop_
_entity.id
_entity.type
_entity.pdbx_description
1 polymer ?
#
loop_
_entity_poly.entity_id
_entity_poly.type
_entity_poly.pdbx_seq_one_letter_code
_entity_poly.pdbx_strand_id
1 'polypeptide(L)'
;MKYNGPKARLCRRLGSNIYGSDKYDKILQKKPYGPGKSPKFRPSKQSEYAQQLLEKQKMRDIYGLSERQFRNMYAKATAAPGQTGEMMKQLLERRFDNVIYRAGFALTRLQSRQFDGHGLLTVNGKRVTVPSAWLKPGDVVTVR
;
A
#
# COMPACT_ATOMS: atom_id res chain seq x y z
N MET A 1 6.25 5.54 5.52
CA MET A 1 6.49 5.02 4.16
C MET A 1 7.99 5.12 3.89
N LYS A 2 8.61 4.23 3.10
CA LYS A 2 9.97 4.53 2.60
C LYS A 2 9.95 5.41 1.34
N TYR A 3 8.87 5.39 0.55
CA TYR A 3 8.79 6.16 -0.69
C TYR A 3 8.29 7.60 -0.45
N ASN A 4 9.20 8.55 -0.26
CA ASN A 4 8.85 9.97 -0.12
C ASN A 4 8.89 10.72 -1.45
N GLY A 5 8.84 10.00 -2.58
CA GLY A 5 8.98 10.57 -3.92
C GLY A 5 7.65 11.03 -4.54
N PRO A 6 7.71 11.49 -5.81
CA PRO A 6 6.53 11.97 -6.54
C PRO A 6 5.48 10.87 -6.79
N LYS A 7 4.36 10.94 -6.05
CA LYS A 7 3.26 9.97 -6.10
C LYS A 7 2.56 9.88 -7.46
N ALA A 8 2.38 11.01 -8.13
CA ALA A 8 1.79 11.07 -9.46
C ALA A 8 2.65 10.36 -10.52
N ARG A 9 3.99 10.43 -10.38
CA ARG A 9 4.92 9.69 -11.23
C ARG A 9 4.73 8.18 -11.07
N LEU A 10 4.49 7.74 -9.84
CA LEU A 10 4.29 6.34 -9.51
C LEU A 10 2.95 5.80 -10.04
N CYS A 11 1.85 6.55 -9.87
CA CYS A 11 0.56 6.20 -10.48
C CYS A 11 0.66 6.09 -12.00
N ARG A 12 1.32 7.05 -12.67
CA ARG A 12 1.54 7.02 -14.12
C ARG A 12 2.39 5.84 -14.57
N ARG A 13 3.40 5.44 -13.77
CA ARG A 13 4.22 4.27 -14.06
C ARG A 13 3.41 2.97 -13.97
N LEU A 14 2.53 2.87 -12.97
CA LEU A 14 1.70 1.69 -12.74
C LEU A 14 0.45 1.66 -13.63
N GLY A 15 0.10 2.79 -14.25
CA GLY A 15 -1.07 2.94 -15.12
C GLY A 15 -2.40 2.96 -14.36
N SER A 16 -2.39 3.05 -13.03
CA SER A 16 -3.59 3.01 -12.21
C SER A 16 -3.49 3.96 -11.01
N ASN A 17 -4.65 4.43 -10.54
CA ASN A 17 -4.75 5.21 -9.31
C ASN A 17 -4.66 4.28 -8.10
N ILE A 18 -3.49 4.23 -7.48
CA ILE A 18 -3.24 3.37 -6.32
C ILE A 18 -3.54 4.05 -4.97
N TYR A 19 -3.73 5.37 -4.96
CA TYR A 19 -3.95 6.14 -3.73
C TYR A 19 -5.42 6.50 -3.49
N GLY A 20 -6.30 6.25 -4.48
CA GLY A 20 -7.75 6.43 -4.35
C GLY A 20 -8.24 7.88 -4.34
N SER A 21 -7.37 8.85 -4.66
CA SER A 21 -7.75 10.27 -4.74
C SER A 21 -7.99 10.69 -6.19
N ASP A 22 -9.07 11.44 -6.44
CA ASP A 22 -9.47 11.98 -7.76
C ASP A 22 -8.37 12.79 -8.46
N LYS A 23 -7.45 13.37 -7.66
CA LYS A 23 -6.27 14.07 -8.17
C LYS A 23 -5.46 13.19 -9.13
N TYR A 24 -5.31 11.91 -8.79
CA TYR A 24 -4.51 10.99 -9.61
C TYR A 24 -5.28 10.51 -10.84
N ASP A 25 -6.61 10.40 -10.77
CA ASP A 25 -7.44 10.09 -11.92
C ASP A 25 -7.37 11.19 -12.97
N LYS A 26 -7.51 12.46 -12.56
CA LYS A 26 -7.35 13.63 -13.44
C LYS A 26 -5.96 13.67 -14.11
N ILE A 27 -4.92 13.26 -13.38
CA ILE A 27 -3.55 13.20 -13.92
C ILE A 27 -3.40 12.06 -14.92
N LEU A 28 -3.97 10.89 -14.65
CA LEU A 28 -3.94 9.73 -15.55
C LEU A 28 -4.72 10.02 -16.84
N GLN A 29 -5.85 10.71 -16.75
CA GLN A 29 -6.61 11.17 -17.92
C GLN A 29 -5.79 12.17 -18.75
N LYS A 30 -5.14 13.15 -18.12
CA LYS A 30 -4.30 14.15 -18.82
C LYS A 30 -3.00 13.56 -19.38
N LYS A 31 -2.42 12.57 -18.69
CA LYS A 31 -1.12 11.96 -19.01
C LYS A 31 -1.17 10.44 -18.82
N PRO A 32 -1.84 9.70 -19.74
CA PRO A 32 -2.07 8.26 -19.61
C PRO A 32 -0.81 7.41 -19.81
N TYR A 33 0.27 8.01 -20.29
CA TYR A 33 1.54 7.35 -20.56
C TYR A 33 2.49 7.39 -19.35
N GLY A 34 3.39 6.40 -19.31
CA GLY A 34 4.42 6.27 -18.28
C GLY A 34 5.35 7.50 -18.19
N PRO A 35 6.01 7.71 -17.04
CA PRO A 35 6.94 8.83 -16.86
C PRO A 35 8.24 8.64 -17.66
N GLY A 36 8.82 9.73 -18.16
CA GLY A 36 10.08 9.72 -18.92
C GLY A 36 10.14 10.84 -19.97
N LYS A 37 11.31 11.01 -20.62
CA LYS A 37 11.52 12.02 -21.67
C LYS A 37 10.77 11.69 -22.98
N SER A 38 10.74 10.41 -23.36
CA SER A 38 10.05 9.92 -24.57
C SER A 38 8.96 8.92 -24.18
N PRO A 39 7.80 9.38 -23.70
CA PRO A 39 6.73 8.49 -23.32
C PRO A 39 6.14 7.79 -24.54
N LYS A 40 6.23 6.45 -24.58
CA LYS A 40 5.54 5.67 -25.61
C LYS A 40 4.05 5.73 -25.34
N PHE A 41 3.30 6.33 -26.27
CA PHE A 41 1.83 6.40 -26.17
C PHE A 41 1.19 5.01 -26.29
N ARG A 42 1.84 4.10 -27.03
CA ARG A 42 1.41 2.70 -27.16
C ARG A 42 2.41 1.79 -26.45
N PRO A 43 2.03 1.11 -25.35
CA PRO A 43 2.92 0.13 -24.72
C PRO A 43 3.13 -1.07 -25.64
N SER A 44 4.34 -1.61 -25.64
CA SER A 44 4.62 -2.90 -26.29
C SER A 44 3.90 -4.03 -25.55
N LYS A 45 3.61 -5.14 -26.25
CA LYS A 45 3.09 -6.35 -25.61
C LYS A 45 3.99 -6.73 -24.43
N GLN A 46 3.41 -6.82 -23.24
CA GLN A 46 4.16 -7.17 -22.03
C GLN A 46 4.41 -8.67 -22.00
N SER A 47 5.59 -9.07 -21.55
CA SER A 47 5.86 -10.46 -21.19
C SER A 47 5.10 -10.85 -19.93
N GLU A 48 4.91 -12.14 -19.70
CA GLU A 48 4.26 -12.65 -18.48
C GLU A 48 5.00 -12.18 -17.21
N TYR A 49 6.33 -12.23 -17.21
CA TYR A 49 7.14 -11.70 -16.12
C TYR A 49 6.88 -10.20 -15.87
N ALA A 50 6.77 -9.40 -16.93
CA ALA A 50 6.50 -7.97 -16.80
C ALA A 50 5.11 -7.72 -16.20
N GLN A 51 4.11 -8.51 -16.56
CA GLN A 51 2.77 -8.43 -15.98
C GLN A 51 2.79 -8.79 -14.48
N GLN A 52 3.38 -9.92 -14.11
CA GLN A 52 3.51 -10.35 -12.72
C GLN A 52 4.30 -9.34 -11.87
N LEU A 53 5.39 -8.80 -12.41
CA LEU A 53 6.19 -7.76 -11.76
C LEU A 53 5.37 -6.49 -11.51
N LEU A 54 4.54 -6.09 -12.48
CA LEU A 54 3.70 -4.91 -12.40
C LEU A 54 2.60 -5.07 -11.35
N GLU A 55 1.92 -6.23 -11.31
CA GLU A 55 0.92 -6.53 -10.28
C GLU A 55 1.54 -6.60 -8.88
N LYS A 56 2.72 -7.21 -8.75
CA LYS A 56 3.49 -7.20 -7.50
C LYS A 56 3.80 -5.76 -7.05
N GLN A 57 4.29 -4.91 -7.96
CA GLN A 57 4.62 -3.52 -7.66
C GLN A 57 3.38 -2.70 -7.27
N LYS A 58 2.24 -2.90 -7.95
CA LYS A 58 0.96 -2.29 -7.58
C LYS A 58 0.60 -2.62 -6.14
N MET A 59 0.55 -3.90 -5.80
CA MET A 59 0.20 -4.35 -4.46
C MET A 59 1.16 -3.77 -3.41
N ARG A 60 2.47 -3.85 -3.64
CA ARG A 60 3.47 -3.27 -2.73
C ARG A 60 3.28 -1.77 -2.51
N ASP A 61 3.08 -1.03 -3.60
CA ASP A 61 3.02 0.43 -3.58
C ASP A 61 1.68 0.96 -3.00
N ILE A 62 0.56 0.25 -3.20
CA ILE A 62 -0.75 0.54 -2.57
C ILE A 62 -0.61 0.56 -1.03
N TYR A 63 0.02 -0.47 -0.45
CA TYR A 63 0.23 -0.56 1.00
C TYR A 63 1.49 0.19 1.48
N GLY A 64 2.24 0.82 0.58
CA GLY A 64 3.43 1.62 0.92
C GLY A 64 4.56 0.82 1.58
N LEU A 65 4.72 -0.45 1.23
CA LEU A 65 5.69 -1.37 1.82
C LEU A 65 7.04 -1.35 1.09
N SER A 66 8.11 -1.70 1.81
CA SER A 66 9.39 -2.02 1.15
C SER A 66 9.35 -3.40 0.50
N GLU A 67 10.19 -3.64 -0.51
CA GLU A 67 10.29 -4.95 -1.18
C GLU A 67 10.58 -6.07 -0.18
N ARG A 68 11.49 -5.83 0.77
CA ARG A 68 11.83 -6.79 1.83
C ARG A 68 10.62 -7.11 2.71
N GLN A 69 9.86 -6.10 3.14
CA GLN A 69 8.64 -6.32 3.94
C GLN A 69 7.59 -7.10 3.14
N PHE A 70 7.38 -6.73 1.88
CA PHE A 70 6.43 -7.41 1.01
C PHE A 70 6.80 -8.88 0.78
N ARG A 71 8.08 -9.17 0.50
CA ARG A 71 8.60 -10.55 0.37
C ARG A 71 8.41 -11.35 1.66
N ASN A 72 8.72 -10.77 2.81
CA ASN A 72 8.53 -11.43 4.10
C ASN A 72 7.06 -11.71 4.39
N MET A 73 6.16 -10.81 3.99
CA MET A 73 4.72 -11.01 4.12
C MET A 73 4.22 -12.12 3.20
N TYR A 74 4.72 -12.17 1.96
CA TYR A 74 4.39 -13.25 1.04
C TYR A 74 4.84 -14.62 1.59
N ALA A 75 6.07 -14.70 2.13
CA ALA A 75 6.57 -15.92 2.76
C ALA A 75 5.72 -16.38 3.97
N LYS A 76 5.19 -15.42 4.75
CA LYS A 76 4.25 -15.71 5.84
C LYS A 76 2.90 -16.20 5.32
N ALA A 77 2.40 -15.61 4.23
CA ALA A 77 1.15 -16.02 3.60
C ALA A 77 1.25 -17.42 2.99
N THR A 78 2.38 -17.78 2.38
CA THR A 78 2.61 -19.13 1.81
C THR A 78 2.76 -20.22 2.87
N ALA A 79 3.23 -19.87 4.07
CA ALA A 79 3.36 -20.80 5.18
C ALA A 79 2.05 -21.00 5.95
N ALA A 80 1.06 -20.12 5.76
CA ALA A 80 -0.23 -20.22 6.40
C ALA A 80 -1.13 -21.24 5.66
N PRO A 81 -1.99 -21.99 6.37
CA PRO A 81 -2.95 -22.88 5.71
C PRO A 81 -3.98 -22.06 4.92
N GLY A 82 -4.41 -22.57 3.76
CA GLY A 82 -5.42 -21.94 2.90
C GLY A 82 -4.85 -21.30 1.63
N GLN A 83 -5.65 -20.47 0.95
CA GLN A 83 -5.24 -19.84 -0.31
C GLN A 83 -4.26 -18.68 -0.05
N THR A 84 -3.03 -18.78 -0.57
CA THR A 84 -1.96 -17.79 -0.37
C THR A 84 -2.39 -16.35 -0.68
N GLY A 85 -3.16 -16.16 -1.75
CA GLY A 85 -3.64 -14.83 -2.17
C GLY A 85 -4.56 -14.19 -1.13
N GLU A 86 -5.47 -14.96 -0.54
CA GLU A 86 -6.36 -14.50 0.52
C GLU A 86 -5.61 -14.21 1.81
N MET A 87 -4.72 -15.12 2.21
CA MET A 87 -3.91 -14.94 3.42
C MET A 87 -3.00 -13.71 3.30
N MET A 88 -2.44 -13.46 2.12
CA MET A 88 -1.66 -12.25 1.88
C MET A 88 -2.52 -10.99 2.04
N LYS A 89 -3.73 -10.96 1.46
CA LYS A 89 -4.65 -9.82 1.60
C LYS A 89 -5.04 -9.60 3.05
N GLN A 90 -5.38 -10.66 3.79
CA GLN A 90 -5.71 -10.57 5.21
C GLN A 90 -4.54 -10.01 6.03
N LEU A 91 -3.31 -10.49 5.80
CA LEU A 91 -2.13 -10.00 6.50
C LEU A 91 -1.83 -8.52 6.18
N LEU A 92 -2.11 -8.07 4.96
CA LEU A 92 -1.96 -6.66 4.55
C LEU A 92 -3.02 -5.78 5.19
N GLU A 93 -4.28 -6.22 5.19
CA GLU A 93 -5.39 -5.45 5.72
C GLU A 93 -5.33 -5.31 7.25
N ARG A 94 -4.77 -6.30 7.96
CA ARG A 94 -4.61 -6.32 9.42
C ARG A 94 -3.47 -5.48 9.98
N ARG A 95 -2.66 -4.85 9.13
CA ARG A 95 -1.57 -3.99 9.60
C ARG A 95 -2.14 -2.75 10.26
N PHE A 96 -1.53 -2.31 11.36
CA PHE A 96 -1.98 -1.14 12.13
C PHE A 96 -2.19 0.10 11.25
N ASP A 97 -1.21 0.42 10.41
CA ASP A 97 -1.28 1.54 9.48
C ASP A 97 -2.41 1.45 8.45
N ASN A 98 -2.75 0.24 8.05
CA ASN A 98 -3.85 0.05 7.12
C ASN A 98 -5.20 0.05 7.84
N VAL A 99 -5.30 -0.51 9.04
CA VAL A 99 -6.53 -0.49 9.85
C VAL A 99 -6.95 0.95 10.16
N ILE A 100 -6.01 1.83 10.50
CA ILE A 100 -6.30 3.23 10.81
C ILE A 100 -6.80 3.99 9.59
N TYR A 101 -6.18 3.74 8.43
CA TYR A 101 -6.68 4.26 7.17
C TYR A 101 -8.09 3.74 6.85
N ARG A 102 -8.35 2.44 7.05
CA ARG A 102 -9.66 1.82 6.83
C ARG A 102 -10.73 2.31 7.80
N ALA A 103 -10.35 2.62 9.04
CA ALA A 103 -11.22 3.16 10.07
C ALA A 103 -11.53 4.66 9.89
N GLY A 104 -10.93 5.33 8.89
CA GLY A 104 -11.21 6.73 8.57
C GLY A 104 -10.48 7.75 9.44
N PHE A 105 -9.62 7.33 10.37
CA PHE A 105 -8.80 8.25 11.16
C PHE A 105 -7.81 9.05 10.31
N ALA A 106 -7.39 8.49 9.17
CA ALA A 106 -6.50 9.16 8.23
C ALA A 106 -7.04 9.09 6.81
N LEU A 107 -6.91 10.18 6.06
CA LEU A 107 -7.35 10.28 4.66
C LEU A 107 -6.46 9.48 3.71
N THR A 108 -5.21 9.22 4.10
CA THR A 108 -4.28 8.40 3.31
C THR A 108 -3.54 7.43 4.20
N ARG A 109 -3.16 6.26 3.65
CA ARG A 109 -2.26 5.29 4.33
C ARG A 109 -0.95 5.92 4.81
N LEU A 110 -0.53 6.99 4.16
CA LEU A 110 0.72 7.70 4.48
C LEU A 110 0.57 8.56 5.72
N GLN A 111 -0.54 9.27 5.80
CA GLN A 111 -0.93 10.03 6.97
C GLN A 111 -1.13 9.10 8.17
N SER A 112 -1.79 7.95 8.00
CA SER A 112 -1.92 6.98 9.08
C SER A 112 -0.55 6.56 9.63
N ARG A 113 0.43 6.21 8.78
CA ARG A 113 1.77 5.84 9.27
C ARG A 113 2.46 6.96 10.05
N GLN A 114 2.15 8.22 9.74
CA GLN A 114 2.67 9.36 10.50
C GLN A 114 2.00 9.44 11.88
N PHE A 115 0.68 9.25 11.93
CA PHE A 115 -0.07 9.22 13.18
C PHE A 115 0.41 8.11 14.11
N ASP A 116 0.66 6.92 13.56
CA ASP A 116 1.24 5.79 14.27
C ASP A 116 2.63 6.14 14.81
N GLY A 117 3.52 6.63 13.94
CA GLY A 117 4.89 6.95 14.32
C GLY A 117 4.99 8.02 15.40
N HIS A 118 4.07 8.98 15.40
CA HIS A 118 3.97 10.02 16.44
C HIS A 118 3.30 9.49 17.71
N GLY A 119 2.54 8.39 17.61
CA GLY A 119 1.85 7.76 18.72
C GLY A 119 0.60 8.53 19.15
N LEU A 120 -0.15 9.04 18.16
CA LEU A 120 -1.46 9.67 18.34
C LEU A 120 -2.58 8.67 18.64
N LEU A 121 -2.30 7.38 18.50
CA LEU A 121 -3.28 6.30 18.63
C LEU A 121 -2.80 5.27 19.65
N THR A 122 -3.75 4.62 20.31
CA THR A 122 -3.49 3.52 21.24
C THR A 122 -4.26 2.28 20.82
N VAL A 123 -3.71 1.11 21.15
CA VAL A 123 -4.33 -0.19 20.95
C VAL A 123 -4.53 -0.81 22.33
N ASN A 124 -5.77 -1.10 22.71
CA ASN A 124 -6.13 -1.63 24.03
C ASN A 124 -5.53 -0.79 25.18
N GLY A 125 -5.58 0.54 25.06
CA GLY A 125 -5.05 1.49 26.05
C GLY A 125 -3.52 1.64 26.06
N LYS A 126 -2.78 0.88 25.24
CA LYS A 126 -1.32 0.97 25.15
C LYS A 126 -0.90 1.75 23.92
N ARG A 127 0.07 2.65 24.09
CA ARG A 127 0.65 3.42 22.97
C ARG A 127 1.41 2.47 22.04
N VAL A 128 1.01 2.42 20.77
CA VAL A 128 1.68 1.63 19.73
C VAL A 128 2.23 2.58 18.67
N THR A 129 3.56 2.63 18.53
CA THR A 129 4.23 3.51 17.55
C THR A 129 4.75 2.78 16.32
N VAL A 130 4.52 1.46 16.24
CA VAL A 130 5.02 0.59 15.17
C VAL A 130 3.93 0.41 14.10
N PRO A 131 4.03 1.06 12.92
CA PRO A 131 2.99 0.96 11.88
C PRO A 131 2.92 -0.43 11.25
N SER A 132 3.93 -1.28 11.48
CA SER A 132 3.96 -2.67 11.03
C SER A 132 3.42 -3.68 12.03
N ALA A 133 2.88 -3.23 13.16
CA ALA A 133 2.18 -4.11 14.07
C ALA A 133 0.96 -4.75 13.38
N TRP A 134 0.67 -6.00 13.74
CA TRP A 134 -0.54 -6.70 13.29
C TRP A 134 -1.59 -6.63 14.38
N LEU A 135 -2.77 -6.17 14.01
CA LEU A 135 -3.93 -6.22 14.88
C LEU A 135 -4.61 -7.59 14.81
N LYS A 136 -5.18 -8.00 15.92
CA LYS A 136 -6.04 -9.16 16.05
C LYS A 136 -7.50 -8.72 16.07
N PRO A 137 -8.42 -9.59 15.62
CA PRO A 137 -9.83 -9.37 15.87
C PRO A 137 -10.07 -9.13 17.37
N GLY A 138 -10.89 -8.12 17.69
CA GLY A 138 -11.16 -7.71 19.06
C GLY A 138 -10.24 -6.62 19.63
N ASP A 139 -9.16 -6.26 18.94
CA ASP A 139 -8.33 -5.12 19.35
C ASP A 139 -9.09 -3.78 19.20
N VAL A 140 -9.07 -2.96 20.24
CA VAL A 140 -9.72 -1.64 20.29
C VAL A 140 -8.69 -0.56 20.00
N VAL A 141 -8.91 0.21 18.93
CA VAL A 141 -8.07 1.37 18.56
C VAL A 141 -8.76 2.65 19.02
N THR A 142 -8.05 3.48 19.78
CA THR A 142 -8.55 4.78 20.26
C THR A 142 -7.58 5.90 19.94
N VAL A 143 -8.13 7.11 19.77
CA VAL A 143 -7.35 8.34 19.66
C VAL A 143 -6.92 8.77 21.06
N ARG A 144 -5.66 9.17 21.18
CA ARG A 144 -5.08 9.70 22.40
C ARG A 144 -5.43 11.18 22.59
#